data_AF-A0A640SJE6-F1
#
_entry.id   AF-A0A640SJE6-F1
#
_cell.length_a   1.000
_cell.length_b   1.000
_cell.length_c   1.000
_cell.angle_alpha   90.00
_cell.angle_beta   90.00
_cell.angle_gamma   90.00
#
_symmetry.space_group_name_H-M   'P 1'
#
loop_
_entity.id
_entity.type
_entity.pdbx_description
1 polymer ?
#
loop_
_entity_poly.entity_id
_entity_poly.type
_entity_poly.pdbx_seq_one_letter_code
_entity_poly.pdbx_strand_id
1 'polypeptide(L)'
;MTLPVRRPGRARALLDTEARATAHPADTSWPVRLAGDLRELDADWRESAEVCANAAWAARSAGHSVLGLLSPERATAAGPDPVTSRTFRHLYLSALRFDFRCPTLQAFIEQLPSTALRSLDCYSRALYVFALLGQSRPEGLALMDEVLAEAGEHAKTLHVLLHGLWLGQDLEQGAERLLALSSRPGFDTGRDPILLFRVAGALRRLGRYGEGLAAIDRALDLLPPGDIAVHADLVRERSLIAAARDMPYPSPAGGTAA
;
A
#
# COMPACT_ATOMS: atom_id res chain seq x y z
N MET A 1 -24.45 -18.86 13.48
CA MET A 1 -23.42 -18.13 12.72
C MET A 1 -23.74 -18.26 11.24
N THR A 2 -24.33 -17.23 10.65
CA THR A 2 -24.71 -17.17 9.24
C THR A 2 -23.49 -16.70 8.46
N LEU A 3 -22.89 -17.57 7.64
CA LEU A 3 -21.83 -17.16 6.73
C LEU A 3 -22.40 -16.12 5.74
N PRO A 4 -21.69 -15.02 5.42
CA PRO A 4 -22.15 -14.09 4.41
C PRO A 4 -22.17 -14.81 3.06
N VAL A 5 -23.38 -15.04 2.53
CA VAL A 5 -23.55 -15.52 1.16
C VAL A 5 -23.04 -14.41 0.25
N ARG A 6 -21.85 -14.59 -0.34
CA ARG A 6 -21.36 -13.76 -1.44
C ARG A 6 -22.40 -13.88 -2.56
N ARG A 7 -23.27 -12.88 -2.70
CA ARG A 7 -24.20 -12.78 -3.83
C ARG A 7 -23.33 -12.56 -5.07
N PRO A 8 -23.33 -13.45 -6.09
CA PRO A 8 -22.47 -13.31 -7.27
C PRO A 8 -22.60 -11.94 -7.96
N GLY A 9 -23.80 -11.33 -7.88
CA GLY A 9 -24.04 -9.98 -8.37
C GLY A 9 -23.28 -8.87 -7.63
N ARG A 10 -22.98 -9.02 -6.33
CA ARG A 10 -22.24 -8.00 -5.56
C ARG A 10 -20.78 -7.92 -5.99
N ALA A 11 -20.11 -9.08 -6.09
CA ALA A 11 -18.73 -9.15 -6.55
C ALA A 11 -18.59 -8.60 -7.98
N ARG A 12 -19.54 -8.93 -8.86
CA ARG A 12 -19.57 -8.37 -10.21
C ARG A 12 -19.80 -6.85 -10.21
N ALA A 13 -20.74 -6.36 -9.40
CA ALA A 13 -21.01 -4.93 -9.30
C ALA A 13 -19.81 -4.14 -8.81
N LEU A 14 -19.04 -4.65 -7.85
CA LEU A 14 -17.79 -4.02 -7.40
C LEU A 14 -16.75 -3.96 -8.52
N LEU A 15 -16.58 -5.04 -9.29
CA LEU A 15 -15.68 -5.05 -10.45
C LEU A 15 -16.11 -4.05 -11.52
N ASP A 16 -17.41 -3.94 -11.79
CA ASP A 16 -17.94 -2.97 -12.76
C ASP A 16 -17.75 -1.52 -12.26
N THR A 17 -17.93 -1.28 -10.94
CA THR A 17 -17.64 0.02 -10.30
C THR A 17 -16.16 0.39 -10.40
N GLU A 18 -15.27 -0.56 -10.12
CA GLU A 18 -13.83 -0.35 -10.28
C GLU A 18 -13.45 -0.07 -11.74
N ALA A 19 -13.97 -0.84 -12.68
CA ALA A 19 -13.72 -0.64 -14.11
C ALA A 19 -14.16 0.76 -14.58
N ARG A 20 -15.32 1.25 -14.13
CA ARG A 20 -15.77 2.63 -14.44
C ARG A 20 -14.85 3.69 -13.83
N ALA A 21 -14.38 3.50 -12.60
CA ALA A 21 -13.49 4.45 -11.93
C ALA A 21 -12.10 4.51 -12.59
N THR A 22 -11.64 3.41 -13.19
CA THR A 22 -10.32 3.32 -13.83
C THR A 22 -10.32 3.63 -15.33
N ALA A 23 -11.47 3.54 -16.02
CA ALA A 23 -11.55 3.71 -17.48
C ALA A 23 -11.23 5.13 -17.98
N HIS A 24 -11.61 6.17 -17.22
CA HIS A 24 -11.50 7.57 -17.65
C HIS A 24 -10.86 8.45 -16.56
N PRO A 25 -9.57 8.28 -16.27
CA PRO A 25 -8.90 8.99 -15.16
C PRO A 25 -8.84 10.52 -15.37
N ALA A 26 -9.00 11.00 -16.60
CA ALA A 26 -9.07 12.42 -16.93
C ALA A 26 -10.40 13.09 -16.54
N ASP A 27 -11.46 12.31 -16.28
CA ASP A 27 -12.76 12.86 -15.90
C ASP A 27 -12.75 13.30 -14.44
N THR A 28 -12.76 14.60 -14.18
CA THR A 28 -12.65 15.17 -12.84
C THR A 28 -13.78 14.77 -11.87
N SER A 29 -14.90 14.24 -12.39
CA SER A 29 -16.04 13.81 -11.58
C SER A 29 -16.02 12.33 -11.16
N TRP A 30 -15.04 11.55 -11.62
CA TRP A 30 -14.94 10.13 -11.28
C TRP A 30 -14.89 9.85 -9.76
N PRO A 31 -14.22 10.64 -8.89
CA PRO A 31 -14.20 10.36 -7.45
C PRO A 31 -15.59 10.46 -6.83
N VAL A 32 -16.41 11.40 -7.32
CA VAL A 32 -17.77 11.63 -6.82
C VAL A 32 -18.70 10.51 -7.27
N ARG A 33 -18.59 10.07 -8.53
CA ARG A 33 -19.36 8.92 -9.03
C ARG A 33 -18.97 7.64 -8.32
N LEU A 34 -17.68 7.40 -8.08
CA LEU A 34 -17.22 6.24 -7.33
C LEU A 34 -17.82 6.22 -5.91
N ALA A 35 -17.86 7.37 -5.23
CA ALA A 35 -18.53 7.46 -3.93
C ALA A 35 -20.03 7.17 -4.01
N GLY A 36 -20.71 7.65 -5.06
CA GLY A 36 -22.11 7.32 -5.35
C GLY A 36 -22.34 5.82 -5.54
N ASP A 37 -21.53 5.19 -6.39
CA ASP A 37 -21.60 3.75 -6.70
C ASP A 37 -21.34 2.89 -5.46
N LEU A 38 -20.31 3.21 -4.66
CA LEU A 38 -20.00 2.47 -3.42
C LEU A 38 -21.10 2.66 -2.37
N ARG A 39 -21.71 3.85 -2.29
CA ARG A 39 -22.85 4.11 -1.41
C ARG A 39 -24.09 3.33 -1.83
N GLU A 40 -24.40 3.25 -3.12
CA GLU A 40 -25.53 2.45 -3.63
C GLU A 40 -25.35 0.95 -3.35
N LEU A 41 -24.10 0.49 -3.32
CA LEU A 41 -23.77 -0.87 -2.93
C LEU A 41 -23.75 -1.09 -1.42
N ASP A 42 -23.87 -0.05 -0.59
CA ASP A 42 -23.59 -0.11 0.86
C ASP A 42 -22.24 -0.82 1.10
N ALA A 43 -21.21 -0.35 0.39
CA ALA A 43 -19.88 -0.97 0.41
C ALA A 43 -19.26 -0.85 1.80
N ASP A 44 -18.72 -1.94 2.34
CA ASP A 44 -18.01 -1.90 3.61
C ASP A 44 -16.61 -1.26 3.45
N TRP A 45 -15.82 -1.24 4.52
CA TRP A 45 -14.48 -0.66 4.45
C TRP A 45 -13.51 -1.49 3.60
N ARG A 46 -13.68 -2.82 3.52
CA ARG A 46 -12.82 -3.73 2.76
C ARG A 46 -13.04 -3.49 1.28
N GLU A 47 -14.31 -3.47 0.86
CA GLU A 47 -14.71 -3.19 -0.52
C GLU A 47 -14.31 -1.79 -0.97
N SER A 48 -14.50 -0.79 -0.10
CA SER A 48 -14.03 0.58 -0.34
C SER A 48 -12.50 0.62 -0.53
N ALA A 49 -11.74 -0.06 0.33
CA ALA A 49 -10.28 -0.09 0.26
C ALA A 49 -9.77 -0.74 -1.04
N GLU A 50 -10.36 -1.85 -1.46
CA GLU A 50 -10.04 -2.52 -2.74
C GLU A 50 -10.21 -1.58 -3.93
N VAL A 51 -11.42 -1.02 -4.08
CA VAL A 51 -11.75 -0.20 -5.25
C VAL A 51 -11.01 1.13 -5.23
N CYS A 52 -10.94 1.81 -4.07
CA CYS A 52 -10.29 3.12 -3.96
C CYS A 52 -8.78 3.04 -4.19
N ALA A 53 -8.10 2.00 -3.68
CA ALA A 53 -6.68 1.83 -3.89
C ALA A 53 -6.36 1.60 -5.37
N ASN A 54 -7.15 0.76 -6.05
CA ASN A 54 -6.97 0.47 -7.48
C ASN A 54 -7.27 1.72 -8.34
N ALA A 55 -8.35 2.44 -8.05
CA ALA A 55 -8.70 3.67 -8.75
C ALA A 55 -7.63 4.75 -8.59
N ALA A 56 -7.12 4.97 -7.37
CA ALA A 56 -6.06 5.94 -7.12
C ALA A 56 -4.74 5.56 -7.82
N TRP A 57 -4.38 4.27 -7.85
CA TRP A 57 -3.21 3.79 -8.60
C TRP A 57 -3.38 3.98 -10.10
N ALA A 58 -4.52 3.57 -10.67
CA ALA A 58 -4.80 3.70 -12.09
C ALA A 58 -4.76 5.16 -12.57
N ALA A 59 -5.35 6.08 -11.80
CA ALA A 59 -5.25 7.51 -12.08
C ALA A 59 -3.80 7.98 -12.10
N ARG A 60 -3.01 7.61 -11.08
CA ARG A 60 -1.58 7.96 -11.00
C ARG A 60 -0.77 7.42 -12.16
N SER A 61 -0.96 6.15 -12.52
CA SER A 61 -0.26 5.51 -13.63
C SER A 61 -0.62 6.14 -14.99
N ALA A 62 -1.80 6.74 -15.11
CA ALA A 62 -2.21 7.53 -16.26
C ALA A 62 -1.77 9.01 -16.21
N GLY A 63 -0.97 9.42 -15.21
CA GLY A 63 -0.49 10.80 -15.07
C GLY A 63 -1.48 11.77 -14.41
N HIS A 64 -2.53 11.26 -13.78
CA HIS A 64 -3.54 12.05 -13.05
C HIS A 64 -3.39 11.85 -11.54
N SER A 65 -3.74 12.85 -10.73
CA SER A 65 -3.70 12.71 -9.27
C SER A 65 -5.05 13.04 -8.64
N VAL A 66 -5.52 12.14 -7.77
CA VAL A 66 -6.69 12.36 -6.90
C VAL A 66 -6.53 13.64 -6.08
N LEU A 67 -5.30 14.01 -5.70
CA LEU A 67 -5.01 15.20 -4.90
C LEU A 67 -5.38 16.51 -5.61
N GLY A 68 -5.49 16.49 -6.94
CA GLY A 68 -6.03 17.61 -7.74
C GLY A 68 -7.56 17.63 -7.85
N LEU A 69 -8.25 16.56 -7.43
CA LEU A 69 -9.70 16.37 -7.55
C LEU A 69 -10.42 16.41 -6.21
N LEU A 70 -9.74 16.01 -5.13
CA LEU A 70 -10.26 15.99 -3.77
C LEU A 70 -9.39 16.85 -2.86
N SER A 71 -9.99 17.88 -2.27
CA SER A 71 -9.33 18.71 -1.27
C SER A 71 -9.27 17.99 0.09
N PRO A 72 -8.32 18.36 0.98
CA PRO A 72 -8.26 17.84 2.34
C PRO A 72 -9.58 18.02 3.09
N GLU A 73 -10.22 19.18 2.96
CA GLU A 73 -11.49 19.51 3.65
C GLU A 73 -12.60 18.57 3.23
N ARG A 74 -12.66 18.20 1.94
CA ARG A 74 -13.64 17.25 1.44
C ARG A 74 -13.38 15.83 1.94
N ALA A 75 -12.11 15.45 2.12
CA ALA A 75 -11.73 14.14 2.64
C ALA A 75 -11.91 14.01 4.17
N THR A 76 -11.96 15.13 4.90
CA THR A 76 -12.21 15.17 6.36
C THR A 76 -13.67 15.47 6.72
N ALA A 77 -14.43 16.10 5.82
CA ALA A 77 -15.82 16.47 6.08
C ALA A 77 -16.69 15.26 6.46
N ALA A 78 -17.56 15.45 7.44
CA ALA A 78 -18.69 14.56 7.64
C ALA A 78 -19.61 14.70 6.43
N GLY A 79 -19.50 13.77 5.49
CA GLY A 79 -20.33 13.70 4.30
C GLY A 79 -21.78 13.37 4.65
N PRO A 80 -22.67 13.32 3.63
CA PRO A 80 -24.08 13.00 3.84
C PRO A 80 -24.29 11.59 4.42
N ASP A 81 -23.31 10.70 4.23
CA ASP A 81 -23.34 9.34 4.73
C ASP A 81 -21.91 8.81 5.01
N PRO A 82 -21.79 7.72 5.82
CA PRO A 82 -20.49 7.13 6.16
C PRO A 82 -19.71 6.54 4.98
N VAL A 83 -20.39 6.01 3.96
CA VAL A 83 -19.74 5.33 2.82
C VAL A 83 -19.08 6.36 1.91
N THR A 84 -19.77 7.46 1.60
CA THR A 84 -19.22 8.61 0.86
C THR A 84 -18.01 9.20 1.57
N SER A 85 -18.13 9.45 2.88
CA SER A 85 -17.04 10.01 3.70
C SER A 85 -15.82 9.09 3.71
N ARG A 86 -16.03 7.78 3.87
CA ARG A 86 -14.96 6.77 3.81
C ARG A 86 -14.31 6.70 2.43
N THR A 87 -15.10 6.77 1.36
CA THR A 87 -14.60 6.71 -0.03
C THR A 87 -13.64 7.88 -0.30
N PHE A 88 -14.03 9.11 0.01
CA PHE A 88 -13.15 10.27 -0.20
C PHE A 88 -11.88 10.19 0.63
N ARG A 89 -11.98 9.72 1.88
CA ARG A 89 -10.81 9.51 2.75
C ARG A 89 -9.88 8.44 2.17
N HIS A 90 -10.41 7.29 1.78
CA HIS A 90 -9.62 6.19 1.20
C HIS A 90 -8.91 6.61 -0.09
N LEU A 91 -9.59 7.34 -0.98
CA LEU A 91 -9.02 7.89 -2.21
C LEU A 91 -7.88 8.87 -1.91
N TYR A 92 -8.14 9.85 -1.05
CA TYR A 92 -7.18 10.91 -0.73
C TYR A 92 -5.93 10.35 -0.05
N LEU A 93 -6.09 9.50 0.96
CA LEU A 93 -4.98 8.86 1.67
C LEU A 93 -4.20 7.87 0.79
N SER A 94 -4.88 7.13 -0.10
CA SER A 94 -4.20 6.22 -1.04
C SER A 94 -3.34 6.98 -2.04
N ALA A 95 -3.82 8.13 -2.53
CA ALA A 95 -3.02 8.99 -3.41
C ALA A 95 -1.78 9.55 -2.69
N LEU A 96 -1.93 10.04 -1.45
CA LEU A 96 -0.78 10.44 -0.63
C LEU A 96 0.22 9.30 -0.43
N ARG A 97 -0.25 8.06 -0.24
CA ARG A 97 0.61 6.86 -0.13
C ARG A 97 1.39 6.60 -1.41
N PHE A 98 0.76 6.66 -2.58
CA PHE A 98 1.45 6.37 -3.84
C PHE A 98 2.43 7.46 -4.27
N ASP A 99 2.23 8.69 -3.79
CA ASP A 99 3.16 9.81 -3.97
C ASP A 99 4.15 9.96 -2.81
N PHE A 100 4.19 9.00 -1.89
CA PHE A 100 5.10 8.96 -0.73
C PHE A 100 5.04 10.22 0.15
N ARG A 101 3.88 10.89 0.19
CA ARG A 101 3.64 12.14 0.95
C ARG A 101 3.39 11.84 2.44
N CYS A 102 4.28 11.07 3.07
CA CYS A 102 4.12 10.56 4.43
C CYS A 102 3.87 11.66 5.48
N PRO A 103 4.64 12.77 5.53
CA PRO A 103 4.37 13.85 6.49
C PRO A 103 2.98 14.48 6.31
N THR A 104 2.53 14.65 5.06
CA THR A 104 1.21 15.20 4.75
C THR A 104 0.09 14.23 5.17
N LEU A 105 0.27 12.93 4.95
CA LEU A 105 -0.67 11.89 5.37
C LEU A 105 -0.79 11.83 6.89
N GLN A 106 0.34 11.83 7.60
CA GLN A 106 0.38 11.89 9.06
C GLN A 106 -0.37 13.13 9.58
N ALA A 107 0.01 14.33 9.11
CA ALA A 107 -0.60 15.58 9.54
C ALA A 107 -2.12 15.62 9.26
N PHE A 108 -2.55 15.09 8.11
CA PHE A 108 -3.97 14.99 7.76
C PHE A 108 -4.75 14.18 8.79
N ILE A 109 -4.23 13.02 9.21
CA ILE A 109 -4.90 12.17 10.20
C ILE A 109 -4.87 12.81 11.58
N GLU A 110 -3.73 13.34 12.03
CA GLU A 110 -3.58 13.95 13.36
C GLU A 110 -4.44 15.21 13.55
N GLN A 111 -4.83 15.89 12.47
CA GLN A 111 -5.71 17.05 12.49
C GLN A 111 -7.21 16.68 12.48
N LEU A 112 -7.57 15.41 12.35
CA LEU A 112 -8.96 14.99 12.39
C LEU A 112 -9.58 15.25 13.77
N PRO A 113 -10.86 15.66 13.84
CA PRO A 113 -11.59 15.72 15.10
C PRO A 113 -11.55 14.36 15.83
N SER A 114 -11.53 14.39 17.16
CA SER A 114 -11.41 13.17 17.97
C SER A 114 -12.51 12.13 17.72
N THR A 115 -13.70 12.56 17.29
CA THR A 115 -14.79 11.68 16.83
C THR A 115 -14.46 10.95 15.52
N ALA A 116 -13.82 11.64 14.57
CA ALA A 116 -13.38 11.06 13.31
C ALA A 116 -12.19 10.11 13.53
N LEU A 117 -11.26 10.44 14.43
CA LEU A 117 -10.14 9.56 14.80
C LEU A 117 -10.62 8.22 15.38
N ARG A 118 -11.61 8.26 16.28
CA ARG A 118 -12.19 7.03 16.87
C ARG A 118 -13.01 6.19 15.90
N SER A 119 -13.36 6.73 14.73
CA SER A 119 -14.15 6.04 13.70
C SER A 119 -13.33 5.68 12.46
N LEU A 120 -11.99 5.76 12.53
CA LEU A 120 -11.13 5.26 11.46
C LEU A 120 -11.26 3.75 11.35
N ASP A 121 -11.63 3.29 10.15
CA ASP A 121 -11.59 1.87 9.80
C ASP A 121 -10.15 1.34 9.71
N CYS A 122 -10.01 0.03 9.72
CA CYS A 122 -8.74 -0.68 9.68
C CYS A 122 -7.83 -0.22 8.51
N TYR A 123 -8.38 0.03 7.32
CA TYR A 123 -7.58 0.47 6.17
C TYR A 123 -7.10 1.91 6.31
N SER A 124 -7.95 2.82 6.81
CA SER A 124 -7.55 4.19 7.15
C SER A 124 -6.43 4.22 8.20
N ARG A 125 -6.54 3.38 9.25
CA ARG A 125 -5.47 3.21 10.27
C ARG A 125 -4.18 2.67 9.65
N ALA A 126 -4.27 1.71 8.73
CA ALA A 126 -3.11 1.18 8.03
C ALA A 126 -2.39 2.27 7.21
N LEU A 127 -3.13 3.17 6.56
CA LEU A 127 -2.53 4.28 5.80
C LEU A 127 -1.79 5.26 6.71
N TYR A 128 -2.33 5.52 7.91
CA TYR A 128 -1.62 6.27 8.94
C TYR A 128 -0.33 5.56 9.38
N VAL A 129 -0.40 4.25 9.65
CA VAL A 129 0.78 3.43 9.97
C VAL A 129 1.81 3.46 8.84
N PHE A 130 1.38 3.38 7.58
CA PHE A 130 2.27 3.53 6.42
C PHE A 130 3.05 4.85 6.47
N ALA A 131 2.40 5.97 6.83
CA ALA A 131 3.07 7.25 6.91
C ALA A 131 4.11 7.30 8.04
N LEU A 132 3.84 6.67 9.19
CA LEU A 132 4.80 6.57 10.28
C LEU A 132 5.99 5.68 9.90
N LEU A 133 5.72 4.47 9.41
CA LEU A 133 6.76 3.52 8.98
C LEU A 133 7.62 4.08 7.85
N GLY A 134 6.99 4.74 6.87
CA GLY A 134 7.69 5.37 5.75
C GLY A 134 8.63 6.52 6.15
N GLN A 135 8.42 7.08 7.34
CA GLN A 135 9.30 8.08 7.96
C GLN A 135 10.26 7.45 8.99
N SER A 136 10.38 6.12 9.02
CA SER A 136 11.16 5.37 10.02
C SER A 136 10.77 5.70 11.48
N ARG A 137 9.50 6.03 11.75
CA ARG A 137 9.01 6.30 13.10
C ARG A 137 8.74 4.99 13.84
N PRO A 138 9.41 4.71 14.99
CA PRO A 138 9.25 3.43 15.70
C PRO A 138 7.84 3.21 16.23
N GLU A 139 7.09 4.28 16.54
CA GLU A 139 5.70 4.20 16.98
C GLU A 139 4.79 3.55 15.93
N GLY A 140 5.17 3.63 14.64
CA GLY A 140 4.48 2.95 13.56
C GLY A 140 4.52 1.43 13.68
N LEU A 141 5.56 0.85 14.29
CA LEU A 141 5.67 -0.61 14.48
C LEU A 141 4.64 -1.11 15.49
N ALA A 142 4.47 -0.40 16.61
CA ALA A 142 3.47 -0.76 17.63
C ALA A 142 2.04 -0.66 17.06
N LEU A 143 1.74 0.42 16.34
CA LEU A 143 0.42 0.59 15.70
C LEU A 143 0.19 -0.40 14.55
N MET A 144 1.24 -0.85 13.87
CA MET A 144 1.15 -1.91 12.86
C MET A 144 0.63 -3.21 13.49
N ASP A 145 1.13 -3.59 14.65
CA ASP A 145 0.71 -4.82 15.33
C ASP A 145 -0.79 -4.77 15.70
N GLU A 146 -1.30 -3.62 16.14
CA GLU A 146 -2.74 -3.41 16.38
C GLU A 146 -3.58 -3.54 15.11
N VAL A 147 -3.12 -2.95 14.00
CA VAL A 147 -3.81 -3.04 12.70
C VAL A 147 -3.82 -4.49 12.20
N LEU A 148 -2.71 -5.22 12.37
CA LEU A 148 -2.60 -6.63 11.95
C LEU A 148 -3.54 -7.57 12.72
N ALA A 149 -3.85 -7.23 13.99
CA ALA A 149 -4.83 -7.99 14.77
C ALA A 149 -6.27 -7.88 14.22
N GLU A 150 -6.60 -6.77 13.56
CA GLU A 150 -7.94 -6.49 13.01
C GLU A 150 -8.06 -6.83 11.51
N ALA A 151 -6.98 -6.63 10.74
CA ALA A 151 -6.98 -6.72 9.29
C ALA A 151 -7.43 -8.10 8.75
N GLY A 152 -7.14 -9.16 9.49
CA GLY A 152 -7.27 -10.53 9.02
C GLY A 152 -6.39 -10.77 7.79
N GLU A 153 -6.98 -11.30 6.73
CA GLU A 153 -6.32 -11.60 5.45
C GLU A 153 -6.56 -10.51 4.38
N HIS A 154 -6.92 -9.29 4.77
CA HIS A 154 -7.25 -8.24 3.81
C HIS A 154 -6.02 -7.73 3.03
N ALA A 155 -5.88 -8.18 1.78
CA ALA A 155 -4.70 -7.95 0.94
C ALA A 155 -4.28 -6.48 0.86
N LYS A 156 -5.19 -5.53 0.59
CA LYS A 156 -4.83 -4.10 0.47
C LYS A 156 -4.29 -3.52 1.78
N THR A 157 -4.87 -3.91 2.91
CA THR A 157 -4.37 -3.47 4.22
C THR A 157 -2.96 -4.01 4.45
N LEU A 158 -2.73 -5.29 4.19
CA LEU A 158 -1.39 -5.87 4.33
C LEU A 158 -0.38 -5.22 3.38
N HIS A 159 -0.78 -4.90 2.15
CA HIS A 159 0.06 -4.16 1.19
C HIS A 159 0.41 -2.75 1.66
N VAL A 160 -0.49 -2.05 2.35
CA VAL A 160 -0.20 -0.72 2.92
C VAL A 160 0.92 -0.84 3.94
N LEU A 161 0.82 -1.79 4.86
CA LEU A 161 1.82 -2.02 5.90
C LEU A 161 3.17 -2.47 5.31
N LEU A 162 3.16 -3.40 4.35
CA LEU A 162 4.36 -3.80 3.61
C LEU A 162 5.02 -2.60 2.92
N HIS A 163 4.23 -1.69 2.36
CA HIS A 163 4.75 -0.51 1.68
C HIS A 163 5.46 0.43 2.66
N GLY A 164 4.93 0.56 3.88
CA GLY A 164 5.53 1.38 4.93
C GLY A 164 6.86 0.81 5.39
N LEU A 165 6.92 -0.51 5.66
CA LEU A 165 8.15 -1.21 6.04
C LEU A 165 9.22 -1.17 4.94
N TRP A 166 8.80 -1.26 3.68
CA TRP A 166 9.70 -1.19 2.53
C TRP A 166 10.32 0.20 2.39
N LEU A 167 9.51 1.26 2.59
CA LEU A 167 9.96 2.64 2.50
C LEU A 167 10.86 3.03 3.67
N GLY A 168 10.51 2.62 4.90
CA GLY A 168 11.28 2.86 6.11
C GLY A 168 12.62 2.10 6.14
N GLN A 169 13.72 2.83 6.18
CA GLN A 169 15.07 2.24 6.18
C GLN A 169 15.59 1.95 7.59
N ASP A 170 15.25 2.80 8.57
CA ASP A 170 15.82 2.79 9.93
C ASP A 170 14.82 2.31 10.98
N LEU A 171 14.13 1.22 10.68
CA LEU A 171 13.19 0.56 11.57
C LEU A 171 13.83 -0.66 12.21
N GLU A 172 13.59 -0.84 13.52
CA GLU A 172 14.04 -2.03 14.23
C GLU A 172 13.49 -3.30 13.57
N GLN A 173 14.40 -4.16 13.11
CA GLN A 173 14.08 -5.41 12.40
C GLN A 173 13.13 -5.18 11.21
N GLY A 174 13.18 -4.00 10.56
CA GLY A 174 12.21 -3.62 9.54
C GLY A 174 12.18 -4.57 8.35
N ALA A 175 13.34 -5.09 7.93
CA ALA A 175 13.44 -6.05 6.83
C ALA A 175 12.90 -7.44 7.22
N GLU A 176 13.23 -7.93 8.43
CA GLU A 176 12.71 -9.18 8.97
C GLU A 176 11.19 -9.13 9.15
N ARG A 177 10.67 -8.01 9.67
CA ARG A 177 9.23 -7.77 9.81
C ARG A 177 8.53 -7.73 8.46
N LEU A 178 9.15 -7.14 7.44
CA LEU A 178 8.62 -7.15 6.07
C LEU A 178 8.51 -8.59 5.55
N LEU A 179 9.56 -9.40 5.72
CA LEU A 179 9.53 -10.80 5.31
C LEU A 179 8.48 -11.61 6.08
N ALA A 180 8.36 -11.42 7.38
CA ALA A 180 7.34 -12.07 8.20
C ALA A 180 5.92 -11.66 7.80
N LEU A 181 5.72 -10.38 7.45
CA LEU A 181 4.44 -9.91 6.93
C LEU A 181 4.13 -10.52 5.56
N SER A 182 5.13 -10.64 4.68
CA SER A 182 4.98 -11.17 3.32
C SER A 182 4.54 -12.64 3.24
N SER A 183 4.70 -13.41 4.31
CA SER A 183 4.31 -14.83 4.37
C SER A 183 2.89 -15.07 4.87
N ARG A 184 2.12 -14.01 5.20
CA ARG A 184 0.75 -14.14 5.69
C ARG A 184 -0.24 -14.62 4.60
N PRO A 185 -1.30 -15.37 4.94
CA PRO A 185 -2.27 -15.92 3.98
C PRO A 185 -3.05 -14.91 3.11
N GLY A 186 -3.02 -13.61 3.45
CA GLY A 186 -3.67 -12.56 2.65
C GLY A 186 -2.92 -12.15 1.37
N PHE A 187 -1.80 -12.81 1.06
CA PHE A 187 -1.03 -12.60 -0.16
C PHE A 187 -1.11 -13.81 -1.09
N ASP A 188 -1.10 -13.55 -2.40
CA ASP A 188 -0.82 -14.58 -3.40
C ASP A 188 0.70 -14.77 -3.53
N THR A 189 1.27 -15.41 -2.51
CA THR A 189 2.72 -15.58 -2.34
C THR A 189 3.32 -16.28 -3.55
N GLY A 190 4.21 -15.57 -4.28
CA GLY A 190 4.88 -16.08 -5.46
C GLY A 190 4.19 -15.80 -6.80
N ARG A 191 3.05 -15.10 -6.79
CA ARG A 191 2.34 -14.65 -8.01
C ARG A 191 2.09 -13.14 -8.05
N ASP A 192 2.26 -12.44 -6.92
CA ASP A 192 2.18 -10.98 -6.86
C ASP A 192 3.56 -10.33 -7.11
N PRO A 193 3.76 -9.65 -8.26
CA PRO A 193 5.04 -9.01 -8.58
C PRO A 193 5.40 -7.86 -7.63
N ILE A 194 4.40 -7.13 -7.09
CA ILE A 194 4.63 -6.00 -6.18
C ILE A 194 5.03 -6.50 -4.80
N LEU A 195 4.49 -7.63 -4.35
CA LEU A 195 4.95 -8.30 -3.14
C LEU A 195 6.40 -8.76 -3.29
N LEU A 196 6.71 -9.47 -4.37
CA LEU A 196 8.04 -10.01 -4.66
C LEU A 196 9.11 -8.91 -4.76
N PHE A 197 8.76 -7.77 -5.37
CA PHE A 197 9.61 -6.57 -5.37
C PHE A 197 10.01 -6.12 -3.97
N ARG A 198 9.05 -6.02 -3.06
CA ARG A 198 9.31 -5.57 -1.67
C ARG A 198 10.12 -6.61 -0.89
N VAL A 199 9.83 -7.89 -1.11
CA VAL A 199 10.60 -9.02 -0.56
C VAL A 199 12.05 -8.96 -1.02
N ALA A 200 12.30 -8.71 -2.31
CA ALA A 200 13.66 -8.58 -2.85
C ALA A 200 14.44 -7.45 -2.16
N GLY A 201 13.80 -6.29 -1.94
CA GLY A 201 14.40 -5.17 -1.20
C GLY A 201 14.73 -5.52 0.26
N ALA A 202 13.86 -6.26 0.96
CA ALA A 202 14.16 -6.73 2.31
C ALA A 202 15.31 -7.75 2.34
N LEU A 203 15.32 -8.70 1.40
CA LEU A 203 16.41 -9.68 1.28
C LEU A 203 17.75 -9.00 1.00
N ARG A 204 17.77 -7.94 0.17
CA ARG A 204 18.95 -7.11 -0.03
C ARG A 204 19.45 -6.48 1.27
N ARG A 205 18.55 -5.86 2.05
CA ARG A 205 18.90 -5.23 3.34
C ARG A 205 19.49 -6.22 4.34
N LEU A 206 19.13 -7.50 4.24
CA LEU A 206 19.64 -8.59 5.07
C LEU A 206 20.89 -9.28 4.49
N GLY A 207 21.45 -8.79 3.37
CA GLY A 207 22.60 -9.42 2.72
C GLY A 207 22.28 -10.74 1.99
N ARG A 208 21.01 -11.12 1.88
CA ARG A 208 20.53 -12.36 1.24
C ARG A 208 20.37 -12.16 -0.26
N TYR A 209 21.43 -11.73 -0.93
CA TYR A 209 21.39 -11.23 -2.30
C TYR A 209 20.94 -12.28 -3.33
N GLY A 210 21.34 -13.55 -3.18
CA GLY A 210 20.92 -14.61 -4.10
C GLY A 210 19.41 -14.83 -4.10
N GLU A 211 18.80 -14.84 -2.92
CA GLU A 211 17.35 -14.94 -2.77
C GLU A 211 16.64 -13.66 -3.26
N GLY A 212 17.23 -12.49 -3.01
CA GLY A 212 16.73 -11.22 -3.54
C GLY A 212 16.69 -11.19 -5.06
N LEU A 213 17.74 -11.70 -5.74
CA LEU A 213 17.78 -11.82 -7.19
C LEU A 213 16.72 -12.80 -7.72
N ALA A 214 16.55 -13.96 -7.07
CA ALA A 214 15.50 -14.90 -7.47
C ALA A 214 14.09 -14.30 -7.33
N ALA A 215 13.85 -13.54 -6.26
CA ALA A 215 12.57 -12.86 -6.05
C ALA A 215 12.30 -11.77 -7.10
N ILE A 216 13.30 -10.94 -7.42
CA ILE A 216 13.12 -9.85 -8.39
C ILE A 216 13.01 -10.36 -9.83
N ASP A 217 13.74 -11.41 -10.19
CA ASP A 217 13.61 -12.05 -11.51
C ASP A 217 12.21 -12.66 -11.66
N ARG A 218 11.69 -13.31 -10.61
CA ARG A 218 10.31 -13.81 -10.61
C ARG A 218 9.28 -12.69 -10.70
N ALA A 219 9.51 -11.54 -10.05
CA ALA A 219 8.63 -10.38 -10.15
C ALA A 219 8.57 -9.84 -11.59
N LEU A 220 9.72 -9.79 -12.28
CA LEU A 220 9.81 -9.39 -13.69
C LEU A 220 9.05 -10.35 -14.60
N ASP A 221 9.16 -11.66 -14.39
CA ASP A 221 8.43 -12.69 -15.18
C ASP A 221 6.90 -12.59 -15.04
N LEU A 222 6.43 -12.13 -13.89
CA LEU A 222 5.00 -12.03 -13.56
C LEU A 222 4.38 -10.68 -13.91
N LEU A 223 5.20 -9.65 -14.15
CA LEU A 223 4.70 -8.32 -14.40
C LEU A 223 3.91 -8.29 -15.72
N PRO A 224 2.66 -7.80 -15.72
CA PRO A 224 1.91 -7.65 -16.96
C PRO A 224 2.64 -6.75 -17.97
N PRO A 225 2.56 -7.07 -19.28
CA PRO A 225 3.13 -6.21 -20.30
C PRO A 225 2.46 -4.83 -20.25
N GLY A 226 3.26 -3.76 -20.39
CA GLY A 226 2.77 -2.38 -20.42
C GLY A 226 2.90 -1.62 -19.10
N ASP A 227 3.24 -2.26 -17.98
CA ASP A 227 3.49 -1.57 -16.71
C ASP A 227 4.95 -1.03 -16.63
N ILE A 228 5.24 -0.05 -17.48
CA ILE A 228 6.60 0.46 -17.72
C ILE A 228 7.22 1.06 -16.45
N ALA A 229 6.42 1.75 -15.64
CA ALA A 229 6.89 2.37 -14.41
C ALA A 229 7.32 1.33 -13.38
N VAL A 230 6.49 0.31 -13.14
CA VAL A 230 6.83 -0.79 -12.22
C VAL A 230 8.01 -1.59 -12.76
N HIS A 231 8.07 -1.85 -14.07
CA HIS A 231 9.22 -2.53 -14.68
C HIS A 231 10.53 -1.79 -14.41
N ALA A 232 10.54 -0.46 -14.54
CA ALA A 232 11.73 0.35 -14.25
C ALA A 232 12.17 0.26 -12.79
N ASP A 233 11.23 0.22 -11.84
CA ASP A 233 11.52 0.03 -10.42
C ASP A 233 12.09 -1.37 -10.13
N LEU A 234 11.52 -2.42 -10.76
CA LEU A 234 12.03 -3.79 -10.63
C LEU A 234 13.47 -3.93 -11.14
N VAL A 235 13.76 -3.39 -12.34
CA VAL A 235 15.12 -3.42 -12.93
C VAL A 235 16.11 -2.63 -12.07
N ARG A 236 15.68 -1.49 -11.52
CA ARG A 236 16.50 -0.70 -10.60
C ARG A 236 16.87 -1.49 -9.36
N GLU A 237 15.90 -2.11 -8.70
CA GLU A 237 16.14 -2.92 -7.51
C GLU A 237 17.03 -4.12 -7.81
N ARG A 238 16.81 -4.82 -8.93
CA ARG A 238 17.70 -5.89 -9.40
C ARG A 238 19.15 -5.42 -9.53
N SER A 239 19.35 -4.23 -10.10
CA SER A 239 20.68 -3.63 -10.27
C SER A 239 21.31 -3.28 -8.92
N LEU A 240 20.53 -2.77 -7.97
CA LEU A 240 20.99 -2.50 -6.60
C LEU A 240 21.41 -3.78 -5.87
N ILE A 241 20.68 -4.88 -6.05
CA ILE A 241 21.04 -6.19 -5.45
C ILE A 241 22.35 -6.71 -6.04
N ALA A 242 22.51 -6.65 -7.35
CA ALA A 242 23.75 -7.08 -8.01
C ALA A 242 24.95 -6.26 -7.56
N ALA A 243 24.83 -4.93 -7.53
CA ALA A 243 25.89 -4.03 -7.08
C ALA A 243 26.26 -4.27 -5.60
N ALA A 244 25.27 -4.47 -4.73
CA ALA A 244 25.52 -4.74 -3.30
C ALA A 244 26.22 -6.09 -3.08
N ARG A 245 25.90 -7.11 -3.88
CA ARG A 245 26.55 -8.43 -3.83
C ARG A 245 28.01 -8.36 -4.23
N ASP A 246 28.32 -7.55 -5.24
CA ASP A 246 29.65 -7.47 -5.85
C ASP A 246 30.58 -6.47 -5.11
N MET A 247 30.07 -5.75 -4.10
CA MET A 247 30.88 -4.89 -3.23
C MET A 247 31.80 -5.74 -2.34
N PRO A 248 33.13 -5.50 -2.35
CA PRO A 248 34.06 -6.23 -1.49
C PRO A 248 33.77 -5.91 -0.03
N TYR A 249 33.64 -6.96 0.80
CA TYR A 249 33.63 -6.79 2.26
C TYR A 249 34.94 -6.11 2.69
N PRO A 250 34.91 -5.08 3.56
CA PRO A 250 36.13 -4.59 4.17
C PRO A 250 36.78 -5.78 4.89
N SER A 251 37.97 -6.19 4.45
CA SER A 251 38.76 -7.14 5.22
C SER A 251 39.02 -6.49 6.58
N PRO A 252 38.75 -7.18 7.71
CA PRO A 252 39.19 -6.67 9.00
C PRO A 252 40.71 -6.49 8.89
N ALA A 253 41.17 -5.25 9.02
CA ALA A 253 42.56 -4.88 8.88
C ALA A 253 43.41 -5.87 9.69
N GLY A 254 44.36 -6.50 9.00
CA GLY A 254 45.24 -7.50 9.56
C GLY A 254 45.84 -6.99 10.85
N GLY A 255 45.73 -7.83 11.89
CA GLY A 255 46.41 -7.60 13.15
C GLY A 255 47.88 -7.34 12.87
N THR A 256 48.33 -6.14 13.21
CA THR A 256 49.75 -5.87 13.40
C THR A 256 50.18 -6.64 14.63
N ALA A 257 50.75 -7.82 14.41
CA ALA A 257 51.66 -8.43 15.36
C ALA A 257 52.92 -7.55 15.42
N ALA A 258 53.17 -6.97 16.58
CA ALA A 258 54.47 -6.50 17.05
C ALA A 258 54.50 -6.67 18.57
#